data_AF-V4RQ63-F1
#
_entry.id   AF-V4RQ63-F1
#
_cell.length_a   1.000
_cell.length_b   1.000
_cell.length_c   1.000
_cell.angle_alpha   90.00
_cell.angle_beta   90.00
_cell.angle_gamma   90.00
#
_symmetry.space_group_name_H-M   'P 1'
#
loop_
_entity.id
_entity.type
_entity.pdbx_description
1 polymer ?
#
loop_
_entity_poly.entity_id
_entity_poly.type
_entity_poly.pdbx_seq_one_letter_code
_entity_poly.pdbx_strand_id
1 'polypeptide(L)' 'MLLGVRSEASYRYARAGEHFVIFRENAGAVSVVDFLHVRSDVATALVRLMDAERGE' A
#
# COMPACT_ATOMS: atom_id res chain seq x y z
N MET A 1 -13.53 9.55 -28.83
CA MET A 1 -13.49 10.10 -27.45
C MET A 1 -13.70 8.94 -26.48
N LEU A 2 -12.62 8.24 -26.15
CA LEU A 2 -12.58 7.30 -25.02
C LEU A 2 -11.61 7.95 -24.03
N LEU A 3 -12.17 8.58 -22.99
CA LEU A 3 -11.41 8.97 -21.82
C LEU A 3 -10.89 7.67 -21.19
N GLY A 4 -9.67 7.29 -21.57
CA GLY A 4 -8.91 6.28 -20.85
C GLY A 4 -8.68 6.81 -19.45
N VAL A 5 -9.59 6.48 -18.53
CA VAL A 5 -9.41 6.65 -17.10
C VAL A 5 -8.13 5.90 -16.77
N ARG A 6 -7.04 6.66 -16.58
CA ARG A 6 -5.86 6.15 -15.90
C ARG A 6 -6.31 5.92 -14.45
N SER A 7 -6.86 4.74 -14.18
CA SER A 7 -7.00 4.28 -12.81
C SER A 7 -5.60 3.92 -12.36
N GLU A 8 -4.86 4.94 -11.92
CA GLU A 8 -3.76 4.72 -10.98
C GLU A 8 -4.42 4.01 -9.79
N ALA A 9 -4.29 2.69 -9.73
CA ALA A 9 -4.83 1.91 -8.62
C ALA A 9 -3.97 2.23 -7.40
N SER A 10 -4.24 3.38 -6.78
CA SER A 10 -3.51 3.84 -5.60
C SER A 10 -3.76 2.85 -4.48
N TYR A 11 -2.67 2.36 -3.88
CA TYR A 11 -2.77 1.54 -2.67
C TYR A 11 -3.46 2.35 -1.56
N ARG A 12 -4.36 1.70 -0.85
CA ARG A 12 -5.08 2.22 0.31
C ARG A 12 -4.73 1.38 1.52
N TYR A 13 -4.97 1.93 2.71
CA TYR A 13 -4.79 1.19 3.95
C TYR A 13 -5.91 1.46 4.95
N ALA A 14 -6.17 0.48 5.82
CA ALA A 14 -7.06 0.61 6.96
C ALA A 14 -6.39 0.04 8.21
N ARG A 15 -6.55 0.71 9.35
CA ARG A 15 -6.03 0.22 10.63
C ARG A 15 -7.02 -0.78 11.25
N ALA A 16 -6.52 -1.94 11.63
CA ALA A 16 -7.25 -2.98 12.35
C ALA A 16 -6.43 -3.38 13.60
N GLY A 17 -6.72 -2.72 14.73
CA GLY A 17 -5.96 -2.90 15.97
C GLY A 17 -4.50 -2.48 15.82
N GLU A 18 -3.58 -3.44 15.99
CA GLU A 18 -2.13 -3.27 15.85
C GLU A 18 -1.62 -3.56 14.44
N HIS A 19 -2.50 -3.73 13.46
CA HIS A 19 -2.12 -3.97 12.06
C HIS A 19 -2.70 -2.90 11.12
N PHE A 20 -2.01 -2.67 10.01
CA PHE A 20 -2.50 -1.99 8.82
C PHE A 20 -2.77 -3.02 7.73
N VAL A 21 -3.96 -3.01 7.17
CA VAL A 21 -4.33 -3.79 6.00
C VAL A 21 -4.11 -2.93 4.77
N ILE A 22 -3.21 -3.32 3.88
CA ILE A 22 -2.96 -2.64 2.61
C ILE A 22 -3.79 -3.32 1.53
N PHE A 23 -4.52 -2.54 0.75
CA PHE A 23 -5.41 -3.07 -0.29
C PHE A 23 -5.48 -2.13 -1.48
N ARG A 24 -5.94 -2.68 -2.61
CA ARG A 24 -6.29 -1.93 -3.81
C ARG A 24 -7.75 -2.16 -4.16
N GLU A 25 -8.42 -1.09 -4.53
CA GLU A 25 -9.77 -1.16 -5.12
C GLU A 25 -9.64 -1.18 -6.64
N ASN A 26 -10.24 -2.20 -7.25
CA ASN A 26 -10.43 -2.30 -8.69
C ASN A 26 -11.93 -2.26 -8.99
N ALA A 27 -12.31 -2.10 -10.26
CA ALA A 27 -13.72 -2.07 -10.67
C ALA A 27 -14.45 -3.35 -10.23
N GLY A 28 -15.18 -3.26 -9.11
CA GLY A 28 -16.00 -4.35 -8.55
C GLY A 28 -15.30 -5.29 -7.57
N ALA A 29 -14.03 -5.07 -7.22
CA ALA A 29 -13.32 -5.95 -6.29
C ALA A 29 -12.29 -5.21 -5.43
N VAL A 30 -12.07 -5.73 -4.22
CA VAL A 30 -10.99 -5.32 -3.33
C VAL A 30 -9.96 -6.45 -3.25
N SER A 31 -8.70 -6.14 -3.55
CA SER A 31 -7.60 -7.08 -3.33
C SER A 31 -6.79 -6.62 -2.13
N VAL A 32 -6.71 -7.45 -1.09
CA VAL A 32 -5.74 -7.26 0.00
C VAL A 32 -4.36 -7.63 -0.53
N VAL A 33 -3.40 -6.74 -0.29
CA VAL A 33 -2.04 -6.84 -0.81
C VAL A 33 -1.08 -7.24 0.30
N ASP A 34 -1.25 -6.67 1.50
CA ASP A 34 -0.35 -6.93 2.63
C ASP A 34 -0.99 -6.62 4.00
N PHE A 35 -0.37 -7.11 5.06
CA PHE A 35 -0.66 -6.78 6.47
C PHE A 35 0.61 -6.34 7.17
N LEU A 36 0.61 -5.12 7.71
CA LEU A 36 1.76 -4.56 8.42
C LEU A 36 1.46 -4.37 9.89
N HIS A 37 2.26 -4.95 10.77
CA HIS A 37 2.22 -4.70 12.20
C HIS A 37 2.78 -3.31 12.53
N VAL A 38 2.02 -2.50 13.26
CA VAL A 38 2.28 -1.08 13.54
C VAL A 38 3.66 -0.83 14.17
N ARG A 39 4.19 -1.79 14.94
CA ARG A 39 5.48 -1.61 15.65
C ARG A 39 6.64 -2.30 14.95
N SER A 40 6.40 -3.49 14.43
CA SER A 40 7.47 -4.35 13.91
C SER A 40 7.84 -3.95 12.49
N ASP A 41 6.82 -3.61 11.68
CA ASP A 41 7.01 -3.44 10.25
C ASP A 41 7.24 -1.98 9.86
N VAL A 42 6.91 -1.01 10.72
CA VAL A 42 7.17 0.42 10.45
C VAL A 42 8.66 0.71 10.36
N ALA A 43 9.47 0.12 11.25
CA ALA A 43 10.93 0.30 11.20
C ALA A 43 11.51 -0.28 9.91
N THR A 44 11.11 -1.49 9.53
CA THR A 44 11.54 -2.13 8.28
C THR A 44 11.05 -1.38 7.05
N ALA A 45 9.82 -0.88 7.06
CA ALA A 45 9.27 -0.07 5.97
C ALA A 45 10.03 1.25 5.79
N LEU A 46 10.41 1.92 6.90
CA LEU A 46 11.23 3.13 6.86
C LEU A 46 12.62 2.85 6.29
N VAL A 47 13.27 1.75 6.68
CA VAL A 47 14.57 1.36 6.10
C VAL A 47 14.44 1.14 4.61
N ARG A 48 13.45 0.34 4.16
CA ARG A 48 13.20 0.09 2.74
C ARG A 48 12.91 1.36 1.94
N LEU A 49 12.17 2.31 2.53
CA LEU A 49 11.92 3.60 1.90
C LEU A 49 13.20 4.43 1.79
N MET A 50 14.01 4.47 2.85
CA MET A 50 15.30 5.16 2.84
C MET A 50 16.27 4.58 1.80
N ASP A 51 16.29 3.25 1.64
CA ASP A 51 17.12 2.58 0.65
C ASP A 51 16.62 2.86 -0.78
N ALA A 52 15.29 2.82 -0.99
CA ALA A 52 14.67 3.15 -2.28
C ALA A 52 14.94 4.62 -2.71
N GLU A 53 14.88 5.57 -1.78
CA GLU A 53 15.21 6.99 -2.03
C GLU A 53 16.72 7.20 -2.28
N ARG A 54 17.57 6.28 -1.79
CA ARG A 54 19.02 6.28 -2.07
C ARG A 54 19.36 5.63 -3.42
N GLY A 55 18.39 5.00 -4.09
CA GLY A 55 18.59 4.39 -5.40
C GLY A 55 19.44 3.12 -5.37
N GLU A 56 19.46 2.41 -4.24
CA GLU A 56 20.11 1.10 -4.08
C GLU A 56 19.16 -0.07 -4.42
#